data_AF-A0A1F2SIA9-F1
#
_entry.id   AF-A0A1F2SIA9-F1
#
_cell.length_a   1.000
_cell.length_b   1.000
_cell.length_c   1.000
_cell.angle_alpha   90.00
_cell.angle_beta   90.00
_cell.angle_gamma   90.00
#
_symmetry.space_group_name_H-M   'P 1'
#
loop_
_entity.id
_entity.type
_entity.pdbx_description
1 polymer ?
#
loop_
_entity_poly.entity_id
_entity_poly.type
_entity_poly.pdbx_seq_one_letter_code
_entity_poly.pdbx_strand_id
1 'polypeptide(L)'
;MRNDIIEKIRVHLTKPVHTEAEVVYLLVEIRKILEDLADGHPYPSLRFHCDWALHTKLSGTLTRNLLQEVEALCASIRSMEMKNQPAMQDSGRLLRILDLSLFRDNLRQLLHDNGLPTTLPDDWDLWVGFLAGYFKVVEDCPLICTVARNPTSESLSNVPRLIKLVISTTPDAFLIVQKEVRVPVKCELSFDNGVRENWSFAYGRAIIANRVRTFPSIAFSQLMYSAIQ
;
A
#
# COMPACT_ATOMS: atom_id res chain seq x y z
N MET A 1 2.45 6.09 31.28
CA MET A 1 2.86 5.46 30.02
C MET A 1 1.98 5.90 28.84
N ARG A 2 0.70 5.51 28.77
CA ARG A 2 -0.17 5.91 27.65
C ARG A 2 -0.32 7.42 27.50
N ASN A 3 -0.54 8.17 28.59
CA ASN A 3 -0.60 9.63 28.56
C ASN A 3 0.72 10.25 28.07
N ASP A 4 1.87 9.70 28.45
CA ASP A 4 3.19 10.19 28.01
C ASP A 4 3.39 9.95 26.51
N ILE A 5 2.89 8.84 25.97
CA ILE A 5 2.90 8.53 24.53
C ILE A 5 1.99 9.51 23.78
N ILE A 6 0.78 9.78 24.29
CA ILE A 6 -0.15 10.74 23.69
C ILE A 6 0.50 12.14 23.63
N GLU A 7 1.14 12.59 24.70
CA GLU A 7 1.81 13.91 24.70
C GLU A 7 3.00 13.95 23.74
N LYS A 8 3.77 12.88 23.61
CA LYS A 8 4.83 12.77 22.58
C LYS A 8 4.29 12.89 21.17
N ILE A 9 3.18 12.21 20.87
CA ILE A 9 2.53 12.29 19.56
C ILE A 9 1.98 13.70 19.34
N ARG A 10 1.33 14.30 20.35
CA ARG A 10 0.80 15.67 20.29
C ARG A 10 1.90 16.67 19.90
N VAL A 11 3.05 16.62 20.58
CA VAL A 11 4.20 17.47 20.29
C VAL A 11 4.74 17.20 18.89
N HIS A 12 4.88 15.92 18.50
CA HIS A 12 5.41 15.57 17.17
C HIS A 12 4.51 16.06 16.02
N LEU A 13 3.19 16.03 16.21
CA LEU A 13 2.20 16.52 15.24
C LEU A 13 2.11 18.05 15.14
N THR A 14 2.85 18.81 15.95
CA THR A 14 2.91 20.29 15.81
C THR A 14 3.72 20.74 14.59
N LYS A 15 4.47 19.83 13.97
CA LYS A 15 5.27 20.06 12.77
C LYS A 15 4.94 19.04 11.68
N PRO A 16 5.22 19.35 10.39
CA PRO A 16 5.02 18.40 9.31
C PRO A 16 5.85 17.12 9.50
N VAL A 17 5.21 15.95 9.35
CA VAL A 17 5.86 14.63 9.43
C VAL A 17 6.14 14.13 8.02
N HIS A 18 7.38 14.25 7.54
CA HIS A 18 7.70 14.01 6.13
C HIS A 18 9.06 13.36 5.88
N THR A 19 9.96 13.34 6.87
CA THR A 19 11.21 12.57 6.80
C THR A 19 11.01 11.14 7.30
N GLU A 20 11.87 10.21 6.87
CA GLU A 20 11.84 8.80 7.33
C GLU A 20 11.87 8.71 8.86
N ALA A 21 12.78 9.44 9.51
CA ALA A 21 12.92 9.43 10.96
C ALA A 21 11.64 9.93 11.67
N GLU A 22 10.99 10.96 11.14
CA GLU A 22 9.74 11.48 11.71
C GLU A 22 8.57 10.53 11.51
N VAL A 23 8.49 9.87 10.35
CA VAL A 23 7.46 8.87 10.08
C VAL A 23 7.65 7.64 10.97
N VAL A 24 8.87 7.10 11.06
CA VAL A 24 9.18 5.97 11.93
C VAL A 24 8.86 6.30 13.38
N TYR A 25 9.28 7.48 13.86
CA TYR A 25 8.97 7.91 15.22
C TYR A 25 7.46 7.93 15.49
N LEU A 26 6.67 8.51 14.57
CA LEU A 26 5.21 8.54 14.71
C LEU A 26 4.62 7.13 14.73
N LEU A 27 5.04 6.24 13.82
CA LEU A 27 4.54 4.87 13.73
C LEU A 27 4.93 4.02 14.95
N VAL A 28 6.11 4.24 15.54
CA VAL A 28 6.51 3.62 16.82
C VAL A 28 5.56 4.01 17.94
N GLU A 29 5.30 5.31 18.11
CA GLU A 29 4.43 5.78 19.19
C GLU A 29 2.96 5.33 18.98
N ILE A 30 2.47 5.34 17.75
CA ILE A 30 1.16 4.77 17.40
C ILE A 30 1.11 3.27 17.71
N ARG A 31 2.14 2.51 17.35
CA ARG A 31 2.18 1.06 17.59
C ARG A 31 2.05 0.74 19.07
N LYS A 32 2.66 1.52 19.96
CA LYS A 32 2.50 1.38 21.42
C LYS A 32 1.05 1.59 21.87
N ILE A 33 0.36 2.59 21.32
CA ILE A 33 -1.08 2.79 21.59
C ILE A 33 -1.88 1.56 21.14
N LEU A 34 -1.55 1.00 19.98
CA LEU A 34 -2.23 -0.19 19.44
C LEU A 34 -2.01 -1.46 20.28
N GLU A 35 -0.88 -1.59 21.00
CA GLU A 35 -0.60 -2.72 21.90
C GLU A 35 -1.47 -2.68 23.16
N ASP A 36 -1.82 -1.49 23.62
CA ASP A 36 -2.71 -1.30 24.77
C ASP A 36 -4.20 -1.58 24.43
N LEU A 37 -4.54 -1.79 23.15
CA LEU A 37 -5.91 -2.13 22.73
C LEU A 37 -6.09 -3.66 22.76
N ALA A 38 -7.09 -4.13 23.50
CA ALA A 38 -7.42 -5.55 23.65
C ALA A 38 -7.65 -6.28 22.30
N ASP A 39 -7.60 -7.61 22.34
CA ASP A 39 -7.65 -8.53 21.19
C ASP A 39 -8.92 -8.38 20.34
N GLY A 40 -8.88 -7.39 19.45
CA GLY A 40 -9.93 -7.06 18.49
C GLY A 40 -9.56 -5.88 17.58
N HIS A 41 -8.26 -5.52 17.56
CA HIS A 41 -7.66 -4.28 17.03
C HIS A 41 -8.57 -3.51 16.06
N PRO A 42 -9.20 -2.39 16.49
CA PRO A 42 -10.15 -1.64 15.66
C PRO A 42 -9.49 -0.96 14.45
N TYR A 43 -8.16 -1.00 14.36
CA TYR A 43 -7.38 -0.33 13.32
C TYR A 43 -6.44 -1.31 12.59
N PRO A 44 -6.96 -2.33 11.88
CA PRO A 44 -6.15 -3.40 11.31
C PRO A 44 -5.20 -2.92 10.21
N SER A 45 -5.62 -1.98 9.35
CA SER A 45 -4.75 -1.42 8.30
C SER A 45 -3.63 -0.58 8.91
N LEU A 46 -3.95 0.29 9.88
CA LEU A 46 -2.94 1.06 10.60
C LEU A 46 -1.90 0.16 11.30
N ARG A 47 -2.35 -0.93 11.92
CA ARG A 47 -1.44 -1.91 12.53
C ARG A 47 -0.53 -2.54 11.49
N PHE A 48 -1.07 -2.98 10.35
CA PHE A 48 -0.29 -3.55 9.27
C PHE A 48 0.81 -2.58 8.79
N HIS A 49 0.47 -1.31 8.56
CA HIS A 49 1.45 -0.30 8.13
C HIS A 49 2.49 0.03 9.20
N CYS A 50 2.10 0.06 10.48
CA CYS A 50 3.06 0.18 11.58
C CYS A 50 4.01 -1.03 11.60
N ASP A 51 3.48 -2.25 11.56
CA ASP A 51 4.30 -3.46 11.58
C ASP A 51 5.23 -3.51 10.37
N TRP A 52 4.77 -3.11 9.18
CA TRP A 52 5.62 -3.05 7.99
C TRP A 52 6.81 -2.10 8.16
N ALA A 53 6.56 -0.86 8.62
CA ALA A 53 7.60 0.13 8.80
C ALA A 53 8.63 -0.22 9.90
N LEU A 54 8.27 -1.10 10.85
CA LEU A 54 9.10 -1.43 12.02
C LEU A 54 9.83 -2.77 11.90
N HIS A 55 9.53 -3.57 10.87
CA HIS A 55 10.19 -4.86 10.64
C HIS A 55 11.09 -4.82 9.42
N THR A 56 12.30 -5.37 9.56
CA THR A 56 13.23 -5.53 8.42
C THR A 56 12.67 -6.42 7.30
N LYS A 57 11.72 -7.30 7.64
CA LYS A 57 10.96 -8.17 6.72
C LYS A 57 9.59 -8.41 7.36
N LEU A 58 8.50 -8.15 6.65
CA LEU A 58 7.16 -8.45 7.16
C LEU A 58 6.67 -9.80 6.63
N SER A 59 6.09 -10.62 7.50
CA SER A 59 5.49 -11.90 7.14
C SER A 59 4.31 -12.21 8.07
N GLY A 60 3.51 -13.22 7.73
CA GLY A 60 2.34 -13.62 8.53
C GLY A 60 1.11 -13.80 7.66
N THR A 61 -0.06 -13.96 8.30
CA THR A 61 -1.33 -14.20 7.61
C THR A 61 -1.76 -13.00 6.76
N LEU A 62 -1.70 -11.78 7.30
CA LEU A 62 -2.07 -10.57 6.56
C LEU A 62 -1.14 -10.35 5.35
N THR A 63 0.17 -10.48 5.54
CA THR A 63 1.14 -10.40 4.43
C THR A 63 0.87 -11.45 3.36
N ARG A 64 0.53 -12.67 3.74
CA ARG A 64 0.18 -13.73 2.78
C ARG A 64 -1.07 -13.37 1.99
N ASN A 65 -2.12 -12.91 2.64
CA ASN A 65 -3.37 -12.53 1.97
C ASN A 65 -3.10 -11.42 0.95
N LEU A 66 -2.34 -10.40 1.36
CA LEU A 66 -1.86 -9.32 0.48
C LEU A 66 -1.08 -9.88 -0.73
N LEU A 67 -0.10 -10.77 -0.50
CA LEU A 67 0.66 -11.37 -1.60
C LEU A 67 -0.23 -12.21 -2.54
N GLN A 68 -1.25 -12.89 -2.02
CA GLN A 68 -2.22 -13.64 -2.85
C GLN A 68 -3.10 -12.70 -3.69
N GLU A 69 -3.51 -11.55 -3.14
CA GLU A 69 -4.25 -10.54 -3.90
C GLU A 69 -3.39 -9.93 -5.02
N VAL A 70 -2.11 -9.67 -4.74
CA VAL A 70 -1.15 -9.22 -5.77
C VAL A 70 -0.95 -10.31 -6.82
N GLU A 71 -0.81 -11.58 -6.42
CA GLU A 71 -0.70 -12.71 -7.35
C GLU A 71 -1.93 -12.82 -8.27
N ALA A 72 -3.14 -12.70 -7.71
CA ALA A 72 -4.39 -12.69 -8.47
C ALA A 72 -4.52 -11.50 -9.42
N LEU A 73 -4.06 -10.31 -9.00
CA LEU A 73 -3.97 -9.13 -9.86
C LEU A 73 -3.02 -9.39 -11.02
N CYS A 74 -1.84 -9.95 -10.75
CA CYS A 74 -0.86 -10.29 -11.78
C CYS A 74 -1.41 -11.31 -12.79
N ALA A 75 -2.08 -12.35 -12.32
CA ALA A 75 -2.72 -13.35 -13.18
C ALA A 75 -3.82 -12.74 -14.06
N SER A 76 -4.63 -11.84 -13.49
CA SER A 76 -5.68 -11.12 -14.22
C SER A 76 -5.09 -10.28 -15.36
N ILE A 77 -4.03 -9.52 -15.06
CA ILE A 77 -3.36 -8.67 -16.05
C ILE A 77 -2.75 -9.50 -17.19
N ARG A 78 -2.02 -10.58 -16.85
CA ARG A 78 -1.47 -11.50 -17.87
C ARG A 78 -2.56 -12.13 -18.74
N SER A 79 -3.69 -12.52 -18.16
CA SER A 79 -4.81 -13.09 -18.94
C SER A 79 -5.41 -12.08 -19.92
N MET A 80 -5.47 -10.79 -19.55
CA MET A 80 -5.97 -9.75 -20.45
C MET A 80 -4.99 -9.48 -21.59
N GLU A 81 -3.68 -9.48 -21.31
CA GLU A 81 -2.63 -9.34 -22.33
C GLU A 81 -2.72 -10.44 -23.38
N MET A 82 -2.91 -11.71 -22.97
CA MET A 82 -3.07 -12.83 -23.89
C MET A 82 -4.31 -12.69 -24.78
N LYS A 83 -5.35 -12.00 -24.31
CA LYS A 83 -6.61 -11.77 -25.04
C LYS A 83 -6.62 -10.49 -25.88
N ASN A 84 -5.51 -9.73 -25.94
CA ASN A 84 -5.43 -8.41 -26.59
C ASN A 84 -6.52 -7.41 -26.14
N GLN A 85 -6.98 -7.52 -24.89
CA GLN A 85 -7.96 -6.60 -24.32
C GLN A 85 -7.25 -5.38 -23.72
N PRO A 86 -7.86 -4.18 -23.78
CA PRO A 86 -7.28 -3.01 -23.12
C PRO A 86 -7.17 -3.27 -21.63
N ALA A 87 -5.98 -3.01 -21.06
CA ALA A 87 -5.77 -3.11 -19.63
C ALA A 87 -6.75 -2.18 -18.90
N MET A 88 -7.45 -2.71 -17.90
CA MET A 88 -8.36 -1.92 -17.08
C MET A 88 -7.61 -0.85 -16.27
N GLN A 89 -8.31 0.19 -15.79
CA GLN A 89 -7.79 1.18 -14.85
C GLN A 89 -7.45 0.52 -13.50
N ASP A 90 -6.30 -0.18 -13.41
CA ASP A 90 -6.03 -1.12 -12.31
C ASP A 90 -5.06 -0.60 -11.24
N SER A 91 -4.49 0.61 -11.36
CA SER A 91 -3.61 1.14 -10.29
C SER A 91 -4.37 1.36 -8.98
N GLY A 92 -5.67 1.65 -9.05
CA GLY A 92 -6.54 1.77 -7.88
C GLY A 92 -6.75 0.44 -7.15
N ARG A 93 -6.63 -0.72 -7.84
CA ARG A 93 -6.68 -2.02 -7.18
C ARG A 93 -5.47 -2.23 -6.29
N LEU A 94 -4.26 -1.89 -6.75
CA LEU A 94 -3.06 -2.04 -5.92
C LEU A 94 -3.10 -1.13 -4.69
N LEU A 95 -3.57 0.12 -4.81
CA LEU A 95 -3.71 1.02 -3.66
C LEU A 95 -4.79 0.57 -2.67
N ARG A 96 -5.84 -0.12 -3.15
CA ARG A 96 -6.82 -0.81 -2.29
C ARG A 96 -6.23 -2.05 -1.63
N ILE A 97 -5.40 -2.79 -2.36
CA ILE A 97 -4.67 -3.97 -1.85
C ILE A 97 -3.67 -3.52 -0.75
N LEU A 98 -2.99 -2.39 -0.93
CA LEU A 98 -2.15 -1.74 0.08
C LEU A 98 -2.96 -0.93 1.11
N ASP A 99 -4.26 -0.83 0.90
CA ASP A 99 -5.25 -0.21 1.78
C ASP A 99 -4.90 1.18 2.32
N LEU A 100 -4.30 2.04 1.49
CA LEU A 100 -3.83 3.38 1.92
C LEU A 100 -4.95 4.33 2.35
N SER A 101 -6.17 4.14 1.82
CA SER A 101 -7.34 4.88 2.26
C SER A 101 -7.77 4.45 3.66
N LEU A 102 -7.86 3.14 3.93
CA LEU A 102 -8.16 2.65 5.27
C LEU A 102 -7.03 2.97 6.25
N PHE A 103 -5.78 3.00 5.80
CA PHE A 103 -4.64 3.43 6.61
C PHE A 103 -4.85 4.86 7.10
N ARG A 104 -5.18 5.77 6.19
CA ARG A 104 -5.50 7.17 6.51
C ARG A 104 -6.69 7.28 7.46
N ASP A 105 -7.75 6.53 7.20
CA ASP A 105 -8.98 6.58 7.98
C ASP A 105 -8.79 6.00 9.38
N ASN A 106 -8.07 4.89 9.50
CA ASN A 106 -7.69 4.29 10.78
C ASN A 106 -6.77 5.22 11.57
N LEU A 107 -5.82 5.89 10.92
CA LEU A 107 -4.97 6.90 11.55
C LEU A 107 -5.81 8.06 12.07
N ARG A 108 -6.70 8.62 11.24
CA ARG A 108 -7.63 9.69 11.64
C ARG A 108 -8.45 9.29 12.86
N GLN A 109 -9.05 8.10 12.82
CA GLN A 109 -9.89 7.60 13.90
C GLN A 109 -9.08 7.40 15.19
N LEU A 110 -7.90 6.79 15.12
CA LEU A 110 -7.04 6.61 16.29
C LEU A 110 -6.62 7.95 16.91
N LEU A 111 -6.27 8.95 16.09
CA LEU A 111 -5.91 10.29 16.59
C LEU A 111 -7.11 10.95 17.26
N HIS A 112 -8.28 10.91 16.62
CA HIS A 112 -9.51 11.44 17.16
C HIS A 112 -9.87 10.80 18.52
N ASP A 113 -9.83 9.46 18.61
CA ASP A 113 -10.22 8.70 19.79
C ASP A 113 -9.29 8.94 20.99
N ASN A 114 -8.08 9.43 20.76
CA ASN A 114 -7.11 9.81 21.80
C ASN A 114 -6.98 11.34 21.98
N GLY A 115 -7.87 12.14 21.39
CA GLY A 115 -7.87 13.61 21.55
C GLY A 115 -6.65 14.30 20.95
N LEU A 116 -6.07 13.72 19.89
CA LEU A 116 -4.91 14.23 19.17
C LEU A 116 -5.33 15.01 17.91
N PRO A 117 -4.49 15.94 17.41
CA PRO A 117 -4.76 16.66 16.17
C PRO A 117 -4.88 15.71 14.98
N THR A 118 -5.96 15.84 14.20
CA THR A 118 -6.19 15.06 12.96
C THR A 118 -5.68 15.77 11.70
N THR A 119 -4.97 16.90 11.85
CA THR A 119 -4.49 17.71 10.72
C THR A 119 -3.64 16.90 9.74
N LEU A 120 -2.80 15.97 10.22
CA LEU A 120 -1.97 15.12 9.37
C LEU A 120 -2.79 14.26 8.39
N PRO A 121 -3.76 13.44 8.83
CA PRO A 121 -4.62 12.69 7.92
C PRO A 121 -5.76 13.52 7.30
N ASP A 122 -6.02 14.77 7.70
CA ASP A 122 -7.09 15.59 7.10
C ASP A 122 -6.58 16.48 5.97
N ASP A 123 -5.37 17.03 6.13
CA ASP A 123 -4.69 17.83 5.12
C ASP A 123 -4.02 16.94 4.07
N TRP A 124 -4.27 17.21 2.79
CA TRP A 124 -3.78 16.38 1.71
C TRP A 124 -2.28 16.54 1.46
N ASP A 125 -1.73 17.75 1.64
CA ASP A 125 -0.32 18.02 1.39
C ASP A 125 0.54 17.39 2.51
N LEU A 126 0.07 17.50 3.76
CA LEU A 126 0.70 16.80 4.88
C LEU A 126 0.61 15.29 4.74
N TRP A 127 -0.54 14.77 4.30
CA TRP A 127 -0.71 13.33 4.06
C TRP A 127 0.18 12.82 2.93
N VAL A 128 0.34 13.58 1.84
CA VAL A 128 1.26 13.26 0.74
C VAL A 128 2.71 13.26 1.23
N GLY A 129 3.11 14.28 2.00
CA GLY A 129 4.44 14.34 2.61
C GLY A 129 4.72 13.16 3.55
N PHE A 130 3.72 12.77 4.34
CA PHE A 130 3.79 11.59 5.19
C PHE A 130 3.95 10.30 4.39
N LEU A 131 3.14 10.10 3.34
CA LEU A 131 3.24 8.93 2.47
C LEU A 131 4.60 8.86 1.77
N ALA A 132 5.14 10.00 1.33
CA ALA A 132 6.48 10.08 0.74
C ALA A 132 7.56 9.59 1.71
N GLY A 133 7.52 10.02 2.98
CA GLY A 133 8.41 9.52 4.02
C GLY A 133 8.17 8.04 4.34
N TYR A 134 6.91 7.63 4.45
CA TYR A 134 6.51 6.24 4.71
C TYR A 134 7.03 5.27 3.66
N PHE A 135 6.87 5.59 2.38
CA PHE A 135 7.33 4.70 1.31
C PHE A 135 8.85 4.53 1.29
N LYS A 136 9.62 5.54 1.67
CA LYS A 136 11.08 5.40 1.84
C LYS A 136 11.43 4.42 2.96
N VAL A 137 10.67 4.41 4.06
CA VAL A 137 10.87 3.45 5.16
C VAL A 137 10.59 2.02 4.70
N VAL A 138 9.49 1.80 3.98
CA VAL A 138 9.08 0.43 3.60
C VAL A 138 9.73 -0.10 2.33
N GLU A 139 10.40 0.74 1.54
CA GLU A 139 11.14 0.34 0.34
C GLU A 139 12.23 -0.69 0.65
N ASP A 140 12.90 -0.55 1.80
CA ASP A 140 13.93 -1.49 2.28
C ASP A 140 13.36 -2.70 3.03
N CYS A 141 12.05 -2.74 3.25
CA CYS A 141 11.37 -3.74 4.08
C CYS A 141 10.49 -4.67 3.22
N PRO A 142 11.02 -5.78 2.67
CA PRO A 142 10.23 -6.67 1.81
C PRO A 142 9.11 -7.37 2.57
N LEU A 143 7.99 -7.57 1.86
CA LEU A 143 6.92 -8.47 2.25
C LEU A 143 7.26 -9.90 1.81
N ILE A 144 7.26 -10.86 2.73
CA ILE A 144 7.72 -12.23 2.49
C ILE A 144 6.65 -13.26 2.85
N CYS A 145 6.50 -14.26 1.99
CA CYS A 145 5.71 -15.45 2.28
C CYS A 145 6.59 -16.57 2.85
N THR A 146 6.41 -16.93 4.12
CA THR A 146 7.29 -17.89 4.84
C THR A 146 6.79 -19.33 4.87
N VAL A 147 5.58 -19.61 4.42
CA VAL A 147 4.98 -20.95 4.53
C VAL A 147 5.04 -21.67 3.20
N ALA A 148 5.58 -22.89 3.18
CA ALA A 148 5.63 -23.77 2.02
C ALA A 148 4.22 -24.11 1.50
N ARG A 149 4.11 -24.49 0.21
CA ARG A 149 2.85 -25.07 -0.31
C ARG A 149 2.54 -26.33 0.49
N ASN A 150 1.29 -26.51 0.92
CA ASN A 150 0.85 -27.85 1.33
C ASN A 150 0.85 -28.73 0.06
N PRO A 151 1.58 -29.86 0.05
CA PRO A 151 1.70 -30.70 -1.14
C PRO A 151 0.36 -31.33 -1.60
N THR A 152 -0.71 -31.22 -0.81
CA THR A 152 -2.03 -31.83 -1.08
C THR A 152 -2.96 -31.00 -1.97
N SER A 153 -2.61 -29.76 -2.36
CA SER A 153 -3.40 -29.00 -3.34
C SER A 153 -2.86 -29.21 -4.77
N GLU A 154 -3.03 -30.42 -5.31
CA GLU A 154 -2.51 -30.84 -6.62
C GLU A 154 -3.18 -30.17 -7.84
N SER A 155 -4.15 -29.27 -7.68
CA SER A 155 -4.90 -28.68 -8.82
C SER A 155 -4.46 -27.27 -9.26
N LEU A 156 -3.45 -26.65 -8.63
CA LEU A 156 -2.94 -25.31 -9.00
C LEU A 156 -1.44 -25.29 -9.39
N SER A 157 -0.88 -26.45 -9.74
CA SER A 157 0.57 -26.68 -9.85
C SER A 157 1.34 -25.80 -10.86
N ASN A 158 0.67 -25.10 -11.78
CA ASN A 158 1.31 -24.31 -12.84
C ASN A 158 1.37 -22.79 -12.63
N VAL A 159 0.74 -22.23 -11.58
CA VAL A 159 0.87 -20.78 -11.30
C VAL A 159 2.04 -20.56 -10.34
N PRO A 160 3.06 -19.76 -10.71
CA PRO A 160 4.15 -19.39 -9.82
C PRO A 160 3.61 -18.60 -8.63
N ARG A 161 4.01 -18.99 -7.42
CA ARG A 161 3.55 -18.33 -6.20
C ARG A 161 4.40 -17.12 -5.88
N LEU A 162 3.78 -16.00 -5.51
CA LEU A 162 4.52 -14.82 -5.06
C LEU A 162 5.11 -15.06 -3.67
N ILE A 163 6.44 -15.05 -3.55
CA ILE A 163 7.15 -15.29 -2.27
C ILE A 163 7.77 -14.03 -1.69
N LYS A 164 8.03 -13.02 -2.51
CA LYS A 164 8.58 -11.73 -2.09
C LYS A 164 7.98 -10.60 -2.93
N LEU A 165 7.59 -9.52 -2.26
CA LEU A 165 7.20 -8.25 -2.87
C LEU A 165 8.03 -7.13 -2.24
N VAL A 166 8.70 -6.35 -3.08
CA VAL A 166 9.31 -5.06 -2.71
C VAL A 166 8.51 -3.98 -3.39
N ILE A 167 8.20 -2.91 -2.66
CA ILE A 167 7.46 -1.76 -3.18
C ILE A 167 8.32 -0.52 -3.08
N SER A 168 8.48 0.18 -4.18
CA SER A 168 9.10 1.49 -4.23
C SER A 168 8.22 2.50 -4.95
N THR A 169 8.47 3.79 -4.73
CA THR A 169 7.72 4.87 -5.38
C THR A 169 8.61 6.05 -5.71
N THR A 170 8.09 6.97 -6.52
CA THR A 170 8.69 8.28 -6.77
C THR A 170 7.77 9.34 -6.15
N PRO A 171 8.13 9.90 -4.98
CA PRO A 171 7.32 10.88 -4.25
C PRO A 171 6.81 12.06 -5.10
N ASP A 172 7.65 12.58 -5.99
CA ASP A 172 7.34 13.75 -6.83
C ASP A 172 6.22 13.51 -7.85
N ALA A 173 5.74 12.27 -7.96
CA ALA A 173 4.72 11.88 -8.91
C ALA A 173 3.38 11.53 -8.24
N PHE A 174 3.16 11.92 -6.98
CA PHE A 174 1.89 11.69 -6.30
C PHE A 174 0.83 12.65 -6.86
N LEU A 175 -0.38 12.15 -7.12
CA LEU A 175 -1.50 12.98 -7.58
C LEU A 175 -2.68 12.85 -6.62
N ILE A 176 -3.35 13.95 -6.33
CA ILE A 176 -4.62 13.95 -5.60
C ILE A 176 -5.75 13.95 -6.64
N VAL A 177 -6.57 12.90 -6.66
CA VAL A 177 -7.70 12.76 -7.59
C VAL A 177 -8.93 12.34 -6.80
N GLN A 178 -10.02 13.09 -6.91
CA GLN A 178 -11.31 12.73 -6.28
C GLN A 178 -11.21 12.39 -4.78
N LYS A 179 -10.41 13.13 -4.01
CA LYS A 179 -10.14 12.84 -2.58
C LYS A 179 -9.46 11.48 -2.35
N GLU A 180 -8.57 11.08 -3.24
CA GLU A 180 -7.64 9.96 -3.06
C GLU A 180 -6.24 10.36 -3.51
N VAL A 181 -5.20 9.90 -2.81
CA VAL A 181 -3.82 10.00 -3.29
C VAL A 181 -3.54 8.83 -4.22
N ARG A 182 -3.19 9.14 -5.46
CA ARG A 182 -2.67 8.20 -6.44
C ARG A 182 -1.15 8.21 -6.38
N VAL A 183 -0.61 7.11 -5.87
CA VAL A 183 0.83 6.89 -5.77
C VAL A 183 1.29 6.01 -6.94
N PRO A 184 2.30 6.42 -7.73
CA PRO A 184 2.92 5.55 -8.70
C PRO A 184 3.80 4.53 -7.97
N VAL A 185 3.48 3.26 -8.09
CA VAL A 185 4.14 2.19 -7.34
C VAL A 185 4.93 1.31 -8.29
N LYS A 186 6.20 1.07 -7.99
CA LYS A 186 7.00 0.02 -8.61
C LYS A 186 7.00 -1.19 -7.68
N CYS A 187 6.76 -2.37 -8.24
CA CYS A 187 6.78 -3.63 -7.51
C CYS A 187 7.87 -4.52 -8.09
N GLU A 188 8.80 -4.98 -7.25
CA GLU A 188 9.66 -6.11 -7.58
C GLU A 188 9.05 -7.38 -7.01
N LEU A 189 8.64 -8.28 -7.90
CA LEU A 189 8.00 -9.54 -7.58
C LEU A 189 9.02 -10.66 -7.69
N SER A 190 9.14 -11.51 -6.67
CA SER A 190 9.90 -12.77 -6.77
C SER A 190 8.97 -13.96 -6.53
N PHE A 191 9.06 -14.95 -7.42
CA PHE A 191 8.25 -16.14 -7.40
C PHE A 191 9.05 -17.38 -6.94
N ASP A 192 8.33 -18.40 -6.46
CA ASP A 192 8.92 -19.66 -5.96
C ASP A 192 9.69 -20.45 -7.02
N ASN A 193 9.34 -20.29 -8.30
CA ASN A 193 10.05 -20.88 -9.43
C ASN A 193 11.33 -20.12 -9.85
N GLY A 194 11.74 -19.11 -9.07
CA GLY A 194 12.93 -18.29 -9.34
C GLY A 194 12.72 -17.13 -10.32
N VAL A 195 11.53 -17.00 -10.93
CA VAL A 195 11.19 -15.87 -11.79
C VAL A 195 11.13 -14.58 -10.97
N ARG A 196 11.66 -13.50 -11.55
CA ARG A 196 11.53 -12.14 -11.02
C ARG A 196 10.90 -11.23 -12.05
N GLU A 197 9.99 -10.38 -11.61
CA GLU A 197 9.30 -9.43 -12.49
C GLU A 197 9.28 -8.04 -11.87
N ASN A 198 9.40 -7.03 -12.72
CA ASN A 198 9.30 -5.62 -12.32
C ASN A 198 8.04 -5.03 -12.93
N TRP A 199 7.16 -4.57 -12.06
CA TRP A 199 5.88 -3.97 -12.42
C TRP A 199 5.87 -2.51 -12.01
N SER A 200 5.25 -1.65 -12.79
CA SER A 200 5.04 -0.25 -12.46
C SER A 200 3.58 0.10 -12.64
N PHE A 201 2.94 0.56 -11.59
CA PHE A 201 1.54 0.95 -11.54
C PHE A 201 1.48 2.46 -11.40
N ALA A 202 1.01 3.17 -12.43
CA ALA A 202 0.87 4.62 -12.39
C ALA A 202 -0.44 5.04 -13.07
N TYR A 203 -1.24 5.85 -12.37
CA TYR A 203 -2.42 6.55 -12.92
C TYR A 203 -3.38 5.68 -13.75
N GLY A 204 -3.69 4.50 -13.24
CA GLY A 204 -4.58 3.53 -13.88
C GLY A 204 -3.88 2.61 -14.88
N ARG A 205 -2.56 2.59 -14.94
CA ARG A 205 -1.79 1.77 -15.89
C ARG A 205 -0.83 0.86 -15.16
N ALA A 206 -0.79 -0.41 -15.56
CA ALA A 206 0.27 -1.33 -15.19
C ALA A 206 1.26 -1.46 -16.37
N ILE A 207 2.55 -1.38 -16.08
CA ILE A 207 3.65 -1.53 -17.03
C ILE A 207 4.51 -2.69 -16.53
N ILE A 208 4.78 -3.67 -17.38
CA ILE A 208 5.61 -4.85 -17.07
C ILE A 208 6.90 -4.75 -17.88
N ALA A 209 8.05 -4.81 -17.20
CA ALA A 209 9.43 -4.83 -17.71
C ALA A 209 9.62 -4.59 -19.24
N ASN A 210 10.13 -3.40 -19.61
CA ASN A 210 10.56 -2.98 -20.96
C ASN A 210 9.57 -3.15 -22.14
N ARG A 211 8.35 -3.66 -21.91
CA ARG A 211 7.24 -3.50 -22.85
C ARG A 211 6.44 -2.27 -22.43
N VAL A 212 6.99 -1.09 -22.73
CA VAL A 212 6.22 0.15 -22.63
C VAL A 212 5.15 0.10 -23.70
N ARG A 213 3.96 -0.39 -23.36
CA ARG A 213 2.76 -0.05 -24.14
C ARG A 213 2.20 1.23 -23.57
N THR A 214 2.49 2.32 -24.26
CA THR A 214 1.69 3.54 -24.16
C THR A 214 0.28 3.21 -24.62
N PHE A 215 -0.61 2.98 -23.66
CA PHE A 215 -2.04 2.96 -23.96
C PHE A 215 -2.47 4.39 -24.28
N PRO A 216 -3.38 4.59 -25.26
CA PRO A 216 -3.89 5.93 -25.54
C PRO A 216 -4.40 6.55 -24.25
N SER A 217 -3.96 7.77 -23.97
CA SER A 217 -4.66 8.65 -23.04
C SER A 217 -6.06 8.84 -23.61
N ILE A 218 -7.03 8.02 -23.20
CA ILE A 218 -8.42 8.40 -23.38
C ILE A 218 -8.62 9.56 -22.41
N ALA A 219 -8.76 10.75 -22.98
CA ALA A 219 -9.07 11.96 -22.27
C ALA A 219 -10.24 11.70 -21.31
N PHE A 220 -9.98 11.94 -20.02
CA PHE A 220 -10.90 11.72 -18.91
C PHE A 220 -12.15 12.63 -18.96
N SER A 221 -12.29 13.47 -19.99
CA SER A 221 -13.35 14.47 -20.13
C SER A 221 -14.59 14.02 -20.90
N GLN A 222 -14.62 12.84 -21.53
CA GLN A 222 -15.75 12.46 -22.40
C GLN A 222 -16.59 11.24 -21.95
N LEU A 223 -16.18 10.48 -20.94
CA LEU A 223 -16.96 9.32 -20.45
C LEU A 223 -17.83 9.60 -19.21
N MET A 224 -17.74 10.80 -18.62
CA MET A 224 -18.62 11.19 -17.51
C MET A 224 -19.93 11.85 -17.95
N TYR A 225 -20.11 12.15 -19.25
CA TYR A 225 -21.33 12.80 -19.77
C TYR A 225 -22.37 11.84 -20.38
N SER A 226 -22.06 10.55 -20.55
CA SER A 226 -22.99 9.57 -21.15
C SER A 226 -23.55 8.54 -20.15
N ALA A 227 -23.37 8.74 -18.86
CA ALA A 227 -23.96 7.91 -17.80
C ALA A 227 -24.99 8.67 -16.93
N ILE A 228 -25.43 9.84 -17.38
CA ILE A 228 -26.57 10.60 -16.81
C ILE A 228 -27.49 11.07 -17.95
N GLN A 229 -27.92 10.12 -18.79
CA GLN A 229 -29.18 10.18 -19.53
C GLN A 229 -29.83 8.81 -19.51
#